data_AF-I4G7R6-F1
#
_entry.id   AF-I4G7R6-F1
#
_cell.length_a   1.000
_cell.length_b   1.000
_cell.length_c   1.000
_cell.angle_alpha   90.00
_cell.angle_beta   90.00
_cell.angle_gamma   90.00
#
_symmetry.space_group_name_H-M   'P 1'
#
loop_
_entity.id
_entity.type
_entity.pdbx_description
1 polymer ?
#
loop_
_entity_poly.entity_id
_entity_poly.type
_entity_poly.pdbx_seq_one_letter_code
_entity_poly.pdbx_strand_id
1 'polypeptide(L)'
;MSLNEVGIYSSLKLGRDNVPESDWPCLLYGGPKQFGINDSLTVTGNVGIGTATLENPEGWSRILDLLGVTDAKLSVRTAKIDGRVSVHEKGCWGSPAGAMILGTKTNHALSFGTNATTKMTILGNGNVGIGTITPGAKLEVSGNLTVTGNIGIATTAAPTERLEVNGNVKATSFLGDGSNLTGVVKNLDLAVKKAGDTMSGALTIQDNLTVNGNFHINQGTQSSFGSHLYLSKIDGSPGRGQWHINIAPNNALNFVETGIADYRLTITPGGNIGIGTSSPKYKLDVRGNDGWIGSGDSSQSQGGWRLGRWPDYESNTWVYLSRADGTKYQDLAVGALWAGGNLRFGSSDDLAEMTPVKTEDDLEPGDVVVIENPPDNRVLLAKSNKPDDSKVAGVISDPNTAGLIIGGSHPTDVNRDDLKPLALAGRVLTKVTTENGFINAGDFLTTSSTPGCAMKANIPSYTLGKALQCFNGNGNGESMGKIWVLVNLGWVGGVTKE
;
A
#
# COMPACT_ATOMS: atom_id res chain seq x y z
N MET A 1 -94.85 -77.48 -5.39
CA MET A 1 -95.05 -77.20 -3.96
C MET A 1 -93.68 -76.90 -3.38
N SER A 2 -93.50 -75.70 -2.85
CA SER A 2 -92.27 -75.16 -2.27
C SER A 2 -92.03 -75.63 -0.83
N LEU A 3 -90.86 -75.23 -0.30
CA LEU A 3 -90.34 -75.28 1.09
C LEU A 3 -89.71 -76.63 1.49
N ASN A 4 -88.53 -76.73 2.13
CA ASN A 4 -87.62 -75.74 2.69
C ASN A 4 -86.22 -76.33 2.94
N GLU A 5 -85.25 -75.42 3.07
CA GLU A 5 -83.85 -75.58 3.48
C GLU A 5 -83.57 -76.64 4.57
N VAL A 6 -82.53 -77.45 4.36
CA VAL A 6 -81.57 -77.82 5.41
C VAL A 6 -80.18 -77.83 4.79
N GLY A 7 -79.44 -76.73 4.98
CA GLY A 7 -78.01 -76.69 4.73
C GLY A 7 -77.30 -77.57 5.76
N ILE A 8 -76.93 -78.79 5.36
CA ILE A 8 -76.05 -79.64 6.15
C ILE A 8 -74.63 -79.15 5.91
N TYR A 9 -74.11 -78.35 6.84
CA TYR A 9 -72.67 -78.17 7.01
C TYR A 9 -72.08 -79.52 7.46
N SER A 10 -71.73 -80.38 6.51
CA SER A 10 -70.97 -81.59 6.78
C SER A 10 -69.52 -81.18 7.12
N SER A 11 -69.28 -80.95 8.41
CA SER A 11 -67.94 -81.17 8.93
C SER A 11 -67.58 -82.62 8.62
N LEU A 12 -66.57 -82.83 7.78
CA LEU A 12 -66.03 -84.15 7.47
C LEU A 12 -65.54 -84.79 8.78
N LYS A 13 -66.40 -85.62 9.40
CA LYS A 13 -65.99 -86.57 10.42
C LYS A 13 -65.14 -87.62 9.70
N LEU A 14 -63.87 -87.75 10.07
CA LEU A 14 -63.04 -88.87 9.64
C LEU A 14 -63.62 -90.18 10.19
N GLY A 15 -64.49 -90.80 9.41
CA GLY A 15 -65.07 -92.13 9.56
C GLY A 15 -65.78 -92.48 8.25
N ARG A 16 -65.56 -93.68 7.70
CA ARG A 16 -66.25 -94.13 6.47
C ARG A 16 -67.78 -94.09 6.69
N ASP A 17 -68.52 -93.60 5.69
CA ASP A 17 -69.98 -93.63 5.71
C ASP A 17 -70.49 -95.07 5.91
N ASN A 18 -71.49 -95.23 6.80
CA ASN A 18 -72.21 -96.47 7.13
C ASN A 18 -71.51 -97.53 7.99
N VAL A 19 -70.58 -97.16 8.88
CA VAL A 19 -70.07 -98.08 9.92
C VAL A 19 -70.59 -97.66 11.32
N PRO A 20 -71.25 -98.56 12.09
CA PRO A 20 -71.71 -98.28 13.45
C PRO A 20 -70.58 -97.83 14.38
N GLU A 21 -70.89 -96.97 15.35
CA GLU A 21 -69.92 -96.35 16.27
C GLU A 21 -69.09 -97.39 17.07
N SER A 22 -69.57 -98.63 17.17
CA SER A 22 -68.90 -99.76 17.83
C SER A 22 -67.74 -100.39 17.04
N ASP A 23 -67.67 -100.18 15.72
CA ASP A 23 -66.70 -100.83 14.83
C ASP A 23 -65.60 -99.87 14.35
N TRP A 24 -65.47 -98.72 15.01
CA TRP A 24 -64.33 -97.84 14.78
C TRP A 24 -63.07 -98.61 15.19
N PRO A 25 -62.12 -98.86 14.27
CA PRO A 25 -60.86 -99.46 14.66
C PRO A 25 -60.28 -98.60 15.78
N CYS A 26 -60.14 -99.26 16.93
CA CYS A 26 -59.66 -98.75 18.20
C CYS A 26 -58.32 -98.02 18.03
N LEU A 27 -58.41 -96.74 17.73
CA LEU A 27 -57.31 -95.78 17.78
C LEU A 27 -57.93 -94.50 18.26
N LEU A 28 -58.21 -94.39 19.57
CA LEU A 28 -58.32 -93.14 20.34
C LEU A 28 -58.74 -93.43 21.80
N TYR A 29 -57.76 -93.57 22.67
CA TYR A 29 -57.78 -92.82 23.92
C TYR A 29 -56.44 -92.09 24.03
N GLY A 30 -56.44 -90.78 23.76
CA GLY A 30 -55.38 -89.86 24.20
C GLY A 30 -54.36 -89.34 23.17
N GLY A 31 -54.41 -89.73 21.88
CA GLY A 31 -53.47 -89.23 20.85
C GLY A 31 -54.08 -88.23 19.86
N PRO A 32 -53.27 -87.35 19.22
CA PRO A 32 -53.77 -86.43 18.18
C PRO A 32 -54.26 -87.20 16.94
N LYS A 33 -55.45 -86.85 16.44
CA LYS A 33 -55.99 -87.38 15.17
C LYS A 33 -55.20 -86.78 13.99
N GLN A 34 -54.57 -87.60 13.16
CA GLN A 34 -53.74 -87.15 12.03
C GLN A 34 -54.16 -87.84 10.73
N PHE A 35 -54.06 -87.14 9.60
CA PHE A 35 -54.06 -87.74 8.27
C PHE A 35 -52.78 -88.57 8.06
N GLY A 36 -52.88 -89.71 7.39
CA GLY A 36 -51.74 -90.57 7.09
C GLY A 36 -50.77 -89.94 6.08
N ILE A 37 -49.55 -90.48 5.99
CA ILE A 37 -48.45 -89.92 5.17
C ILE A 37 -48.72 -89.83 3.66
N ASN A 38 -49.77 -90.49 3.17
CA ASN A 38 -50.18 -90.51 1.76
C ASN A 38 -51.59 -89.93 1.53
N ASP A 39 -52.22 -89.37 2.58
CA ASP A 39 -53.57 -88.83 2.47
C ASP A 39 -53.51 -87.37 1.98
N SER A 40 -54.42 -86.99 1.09
CA SER A 40 -54.61 -85.60 0.65
C SER A 40 -55.96 -85.06 1.15
N LEU A 41 -55.97 -83.86 1.71
CA LEU A 41 -57.21 -83.14 2.01
C LEU A 41 -57.61 -82.30 0.80
N THR A 42 -58.69 -82.68 0.12
CA THR A 42 -59.31 -81.88 -0.95
C THR A 42 -60.64 -81.34 -0.45
N VAL A 43 -60.76 -80.01 -0.41
CA VAL A 43 -61.99 -79.31 -0.03
C VAL A 43 -62.39 -78.33 -1.14
N THR A 44 -63.69 -78.21 -1.38
CA THR A 44 -64.23 -77.26 -2.36
C THR A 44 -64.54 -75.89 -1.75
N GLY A 45 -64.58 -75.79 -0.42
CA GLY A 45 -64.84 -74.57 0.35
C GLY A 45 -63.74 -74.25 1.37
N ASN A 46 -64.10 -73.46 2.38
CA ASN A 46 -63.20 -72.99 3.45
C ASN A 46 -62.84 -74.11 4.45
N VAL A 47 -61.68 -73.99 5.08
CA VAL A 47 -61.24 -74.88 6.19
C VAL A 47 -61.09 -74.06 7.46
N GLY A 48 -61.71 -74.51 8.55
CA GLY A 48 -61.50 -73.95 9.89
C GLY A 48 -60.88 -74.99 10.82
N ILE A 49 -59.89 -74.59 11.61
CA ILE A 49 -59.27 -75.41 12.66
C ILE A 49 -59.34 -74.64 13.98
N GLY A 50 -60.04 -75.21 14.96
CA GLY A 50 -60.23 -74.59 16.28
C GLY A 50 -61.32 -73.51 16.35
N THR A 51 -62.08 -73.31 15.26
CA THR A 51 -63.24 -72.40 15.21
C THR A 51 -64.39 -73.00 14.40
N ALA A 52 -65.63 -72.66 14.78
CA ALA A 52 -66.85 -72.96 14.02
C ALA A 52 -67.35 -71.75 13.20
N THR A 53 -66.91 -70.55 13.56
CA THR A 53 -67.24 -69.30 12.86
C THR A 53 -65.98 -68.83 12.15
N LEU A 54 -65.98 -68.91 10.83
CA LEU A 54 -64.82 -68.62 10.01
C LEU A 54 -64.57 -67.09 9.92
N GLU A 55 -63.31 -66.68 10.04
CA GLU A 55 -62.85 -65.32 9.75
C GLU A 55 -62.81 -65.11 8.22
N ASN A 56 -63.81 -64.42 7.67
CA ASN A 56 -63.88 -64.10 6.23
C ASN A 56 -64.80 -62.90 5.88
N PRO A 57 -64.77 -61.77 6.62
CA PRO A 57 -65.65 -60.65 6.33
C PRO A 57 -65.40 -60.01 4.96
N GLU A 58 -64.19 -60.13 4.39
CA GLU A 58 -63.83 -59.63 3.07
C GLU A 58 -64.36 -60.51 1.91
N GLY A 59 -64.95 -61.66 2.21
CA GLY A 59 -65.60 -62.52 1.21
C GLY A 59 -64.64 -63.28 0.29
N TRP A 60 -63.47 -63.67 0.78
CA TRP A 60 -62.50 -64.46 0.01
C TRP A 60 -63.10 -65.82 -0.35
N SER A 61 -62.82 -66.29 -1.57
CA SER A 61 -63.43 -67.53 -2.09
C SER A 61 -62.97 -68.81 -1.39
N ARG A 62 -61.78 -68.79 -0.78
CA ARG A 62 -61.22 -69.89 0.01
C ARG A 62 -60.34 -69.35 1.12
N ILE A 63 -60.52 -69.86 2.33
CA ILE A 63 -59.65 -69.60 3.49
C ILE A 63 -59.20 -70.89 4.17
N LEU A 64 -58.07 -70.81 4.88
CA LEU A 64 -57.70 -71.72 5.96
C LEU A 64 -57.60 -70.88 7.24
N ASP A 65 -58.60 -71.01 8.10
CA ASP A 65 -58.67 -70.32 9.39
C ASP A 65 -58.15 -71.22 10.51
N LEU A 66 -57.21 -70.70 11.31
CA LEU A 66 -56.61 -71.39 12.45
C LEU A 66 -56.81 -70.51 13.69
N LEU A 67 -57.73 -70.91 14.56
CA LEU A 67 -57.98 -70.24 15.83
C LEU A 67 -57.50 -71.11 16.98
N GLY A 68 -56.63 -70.54 17.82
CA GLY A 68 -56.25 -71.13 19.10
C GLY A 68 -56.53 -70.16 20.24
N VAL A 69 -56.79 -70.69 21.43
CA VAL A 69 -57.20 -69.88 22.60
C VAL A 69 -56.05 -68.99 23.10
N THR A 70 -54.81 -69.48 23.07
CA THR A 70 -53.60 -68.72 23.50
C THR A 70 -52.51 -68.64 22.44
N ASP A 71 -52.50 -69.61 21.53
CA ASP A 71 -51.52 -69.73 20.45
C ASP A 71 -52.09 -70.57 19.32
N ALA A 72 -51.66 -70.27 18.10
CA ALA A 72 -51.93 -71.06 16.91
C ALA A 72 -50.69 -71.08 16.02
N LYS A 73 -50.50 -72.17 15.27
CA LYS A 73 -49.31 -72.36 14.44
C LYS A 73 -49.57 -73.24 13.23
N LEU A 74 -49.15 -72.75 12.07
CA LEU A 74 -48.85 -73.59 10.91
C LEU A 74 -47.36 -73.97 10.93
N SER A 75 -47.07 -75.26 10.79
CA SER A 75 -45.71 -75.79 10.84
C SER A 75 -45.37 -76.46 9.52
N VAL A 76 -44.34 -75.96 8.84
CA VAL A 76 -43.83 -76.48 7.56
C VAL A 76 -42.38 -76.88 7.79
N ARG A 77 -42.13 -78.19 7.88
CA ARG A 77 -40.85 -78.72 8.36
C ARG A 77 -40.31 -79.81 7.47
N THR A 78 -39.00 -79.88 7.39
CA THR A 78 -38.26 -81.05 6.89
C THR A 78 -37.52 -81.70 8.07
N ALA A 79 -36.75 -82.76 7.81
CA ALA A 79 -35.87 -83.34 8.82
C ALA A 79 -34.80 -82.36 9.35
N LYS A 80 -34.51 -81.27 8.62
CA LYS A 80 -33.43 -80.32 8.94
C LYS A 80 -33.90 -78.88 9.17
N ILE A 81 -35.02 -78.49 8.58
CA ILE A 81 -35.51 -77.11 8.61
C ILE A 81 -36.87 -77.10 9.30
N ASP A 82 -36.98 -76.32 10.38
CA ASP A 82 -38.25 -76.12 11.09
C ASP A 82 -38.78 -74.71 10.80
N GLY A 83 -39.64 -74.58 9.78
CA GLY A 83 -40.31 -73.33 9.40
C GLY A 83 -41.71 -73.21 10.01
N ARG A 84 -42.08 -72.00 10.44
CA ARG A 84 -43.35 -71.76 11.14
C ARG A 84 -43.97 -70.41 10.79
N VAL A 85 -45.29 -70.39 10.84
CA VAL A 85 -46.13 -69.20 10.97
C VAL A 85 -46.93 -69.38 12.26
N SER A 86 -46.75 -68.52 13.25
CA SER A 86 -47.38 -68.68 14.57
C SER A 86 -47.78 -67.36 15.21
N VAL A 87 -48.89 -67.39 15.95
CA VAL A 87 -49.37 -66.32 16.84
C VAL A 87 -49.35 -66.83 18.28
N HIS A 88 -49.07 -65.95 19.24
CA HIS A 88 -48.96 -66.34 20.65
C HIS A 88 -49.19 -65.18 21.62
N GLU A 89 -49.75 -65.48 22.79
CA GLU A 89 -49.92 -64.48 23.85
C GLU A 89 -48.77 -64.42 24.86
N LYS A 90 -47.89 -65.44 24.91
CA LYS A 90 -46.89 -65.58 26.01
C LYS A 90 -45.46 -65.12 25.66
N GLY A 91 -45.21 -64.77 24.40
CA GLY A 91 -43.86 -64.54 23.87
C GLY A 91 -43.22 -65.85 23.40
N CYS A 92 -42.61 -65.85 22.21
CA CYS A 92 -41.83 -66.98 21.72
C CYS A 92 -40.68 -66.50 20.83
N TRP A 93 -39.55 -67.23 20.78
CA TRP A 93 -38.36 -66.88 20.00
C TRP A 93 -37.84 -65.44 20.22
N GLY A 94 -37.97 -64.92 21.45
CA GLY A 94 -37.56 -63.54 21.79
C GLY A 94 -38.54 -62.46 21.32
N SER A 95 -39.62 -62.82 20.63
CA SER A 95 -40.72 -61.90 20.31
C SER A 95 -41.56 -61.59 21.56
N PRO A 96 -42.04 -60.35 21.74
CA PRO A 96 -42.91 -59.96 22.85
C PRO A 96 -44.23 -60.74 22.90
N ALA A 97 -44.89 -60.75 24.06
CA ALA A 97 -46.26 -61.25 24.20
C ALA A 97 -47.23 -60.57 23.20
N GLY A 98 -48.15 -61.34 22.61
CA GLY A 98 -49.15 -60.83 21.67
C GLY A 98 -48.66 -60.63 20.22
N ALA A 99 -47.48 -61.13 19.86
CA ALA A 99 -46.92 -60.97 18.52
C ALA A 99 -47.14 -62.20 17.61
N MET A 100 -47.03 -61.97 16.30
CA MET A 100 -46.94 -63.01 15.27
C MET A 100 -45.47 -63.22 14.86
N ILE A 101 -45.10 -64.45 14.51
CA ILE A 101 -43.79 -64.78 13.96
C ILE A 101 -43.95 -65.56 12.66
N LEU A 102 -43.17 -65.17 11.66
CA LEU A 102 -42.85 -65.98 10.49
C LEU A 102 -41.33 -66.19 10.50
N GLY A 103 -40.88 -67.45 10.46
CA GLY A 103 -39.44 -67.72 10.46
C GLY A 103 -39.06 -69.18 10.62
N THR A 104 -37.77 -69.39 10.84
CA THR A 104 -37.13 -70.69 11.00
C THR A 104 -36.65 -70.87 12.45
N LYS A 105 -37.02 -71.98 13.11
CA LYS A 105 -36.53 -72.32 14.46
C LYS A 105 -35.05 -72.72 14.43
N THR A 106 -34.69 -73.44 13.37
CA THR A 106 -33.33 -73.90 13.08
C THR A 106 -32.54 -72.79 12.38
N ASN A 107 -31.21 -72.79 12.50
CA ASN A 107 -30.30 -71.82 11.88
C ASN A 107 -30.27 -71.93 10.33
N HIS A 108 -31.33 -71.45 9.69
CA HIS A 108 -31.53 -71.40 8.26
C HIS A 108 -32.17 -70.06 7.89
N ALA A 109 -31.93 -69.58 6.68
CA ALA A 109 -32.48 -68.31 6.27
C ALA A 109 -34.01 -68.33 6.11
N LEU A 110 -34.66 -67.21 6.42
CA LEU A 110 -36.01 -66.92 5.93
C LEU A 110 -35.87 -66.16 4.60
N SER A 111 -36.60 -66.59 3.58
CA SER A 111 -36.54 -65.99 2.24
C SER A 111 -37.93 -65.55 1.76
N PHE A 112 -38.01 -64.35 1.22
CA PHE A 112 -39.16 -63.84 0.47
C PHE A 112 -38.79 -63.83 -1.00
N GLY A 113 -39.61 -64.46 -1.84
CA GLY A 113 -39.31 -64.61 -3.26
C GLY A 113 -40.50 -64.31 -4.16
N THR A 114 -40.19 -63.84 -5.36
CA THR A 114 -41.13 -63.68 -6.47
C THR A 114 -40.45 -64.14 -7.75
N ASN A 115 -41.24 -64.64 -8.71
CA ASN A 115 -40.71 -65.20 -9.95
C ASN A 115 -39.58 -66.22 -9.72
N ALA A 116 -39.80 -67.18 -8.80
CA ALA A 116 -38.86 -68.24 -8.41
C ALA A 116 -37.45 -67.76 -7.96
N THR A 117 -37.32 -66.51 -7.50
CA THR A 117 -36.05 -65.97 -7.00
C THR A 117 -36.24 -65.26 -5.66
N THR A 118 -35.28 -65.40 -4.76
CA THR A 118 -35.30 -64.68 -3.47
C THR A 118 -35.02 -63.19 -3.69
N LYS A 119 -35.92 -62.34 -3.21
CA LYS A 119 -35.81 -60.87 -3.27
C LYS A 119 -35.39 -60.25 -1.94
N MET A 120 -35.73 -60.90 -0.83
CA MET A 120 -35.29 -60.51 0.50
C MET A 120 -34.92 -61.77 1.31
N THR A 121 -33.83 -61.69 2.05
CA THR A 121 -33.33 -62.78 2.90
C THR A 121 -33.04 -62.29 4.30
N ILE A 122 -33.41 -63.07 5.31
CA ILE A 122 -32.92 -62.91 6.68
C ILE A 122 -32.10 -64.15 7.00
N LEU A 123 -30.77 -63.98 7.13
CA LEU A 123 -29.88 -65.08 7.50
C LEU A 123 -30.06 -65.45 8.98
N GLY A 124 -29.66 -66.67 9.35
CA GLY A 124 -29.76 -67.12 10.75
C GLY A 124 -28.86 -66.36 11.74
N ASN A 125 -27.91 -65.55 11.25
CA ASN A 125 -27.14 -64.58 12.07
C ASN A 125 -27.82 -63.20 12.20
N GLY A 126 -29.03 -63.05 11.64
CA GLY A 126 -29.86 -61.84 11.68
C GLY A 126 -29.53 -60.78 10.62
N ASN A 127 -28.61 -61.03 9.69
CA ASN A 127 -28.36 -60.09 8.59
C ASN A 127 -29.51 -60.12 7.58
N VAL A 128 -29.97 -58.94 7.20
CA VAL A 128 -31.06 -58.74 6.24
C VAL A 128 -30.48 -58.30 4.90
N GLY A 129 -30.79 -59.04 3.84
CA GLY A 129 -30.46 -58.70 2.46
C GLY A 129 -31.72 -58.33 1.68
N ILE A 130 -31.69 -57.22 0.96
CA ILE A 130 -32.69 -56.84 -0.05
C ILE A 130 -31.98 -56.82 -1.40
N GLY A 131 -32.44 -57.63 -2.36
CA GLY A 131 -31.76 -57.82 -3.64
C GLY A 131 -30.50 -58.69 -3.58
N THR A 132 -30.14 -59.21 -2.40
CA THR A 132 -28.99 -60.12 -2.17
C THR A 132 -29.37 -61.25 -1.21
N ILE A 133 -28.75 -62.41 -1.38
CA ILE A 133 -28.93 -63.59 -0.50
C ILE A 133 -27.74 -63.83 0.44
N THR A 134 -26.65 -63.07 0.28
CA THR A 134 -25.43 -63.17 1.09
C THR A 134 -25.05 -61.82 1.69
N PRO A 135 -25.92 -61.18 2.51
CA PRO A 135 -25.63 -59.87 3.10
C PRO A 135 -24.39 -59.91 4.00
N GLY A 136 -23.39 -59.09 3.69
CA GLY A 136 -22.15 -58.92 4.44
C GLY A 136 -22.28 -58.00 5.66
N ALA A 137 -23.34 -57.19 5.72
CA ALA A 137 -23.67 -56.31 6.84
C ALA A 137 -25.04 -56.63 7.45
N LYS A 138 -25.38 -56.01 8.58
CA LYS A 138 -26.67 -56.21 9.27
C LYS A 138 -27.87 -55.89 8.36
N LEU A 139 -27.74 -54.86 7.53
CA LEU A 139 -28.65 -54.57 6.43
C LEU A 139 -27.81 -54.31 5.18
N GLU A 140 -28.09 -55.04 4.11
CA GLU A 140 -27.51 -54.81 2.79
C GLU A 140 -28.61 -54.70 1.75
N VAL A 141 -28.55 -53.63 0.94
CA VAL A 141 -29.43 -53.43 -0.21
C VAL A 141 -28.57 -53.47 -1.47
N SER A 142 -28.72 -54.54 -2.27
CA SER A 142 -28.09 -54.66 -3.58
C SER A 142 -28.98 -53.98 -4.62
N GLY A 143 -28.93 -52.65 -4.65
CA GLY A 143 -29.75 -51.79 -5.51
C GLY A 143 -29.79 -50.35 -4.98
N ASN A 144 -30.77 -49.58 -5.44
CA ASN A 144 -30.99 -48.21 -4.96
C ASN A 144 -31.88 -48.21 -3.70
N LEU A 145 -31.57 -47.32 -2.75
CA LEU A 145 -32.42 -47.02 -1.61
C LEU A 145 -33.10 -45.66 -1.83
N THR A 146 -34.43 -45.65 -1.97
CA THR A 146 -35.24 -44.42 -2.01
C THR A 146 -35.97 -44.27 -0.67
N VAL A 147 -35.74 -43.15 0.02
CA VAL A 147 -36.38 -42.84 1.32
C VAL A 147 -37.14 -41.53 1.19
N THR A 148 -38.43 -41.54 1.55
CA THR A 148 -39.29 -40.35 1.53
C THR A 148 -39.23 -39.56 2.84
N GLY A 149 -38.83 -40.22 3.93
CA GLY A 149 -38.54 -39.60 5.23
C GLY A 149 -37.05 -39.31 5.43
N ASN A 150 -36.69 -39.01 6.68
CA ASN A 150 -35.33 -38.67 7.08
C ASN A 150 -34.48 -39.93 7.35
N ILE A 151 -33.19 -39.89 7.00
CA ILE A 151 -32.21 -40.94 7.29
C ILE A 151 -31.28 -40.48 8.42
N GLY A 152 -31.23 -41.27 9.50
CA GLY A 152 -30.32 -41.08 10.62
C GLY A 152 -29.18 -42.09 10.58
N ILE A 153 -27.94 -41.60 10.62
CA ILE A 153 -26.75 -42.44 10.74
C ILE A 153 -26.12 -42.18 12.10
N ALA A 154 -26.16 -43.19 12.97
CA ALA A 154 -25.68 -43.15 14.36
C ALA A 154 -26.36 -42.08 15.25
N THR A 155 -27.60 -41.70 14.92
CA THR A 155 -28.42 -40.82 15.76
C THR A 155 -29.17 -41.62 16.82
N THR A 156 -29.31 -41.07 18.03
CA THR A 156 -30.13 -41.67 19.11
C THR A 156 -31.53 -41.07 19.21
N ALA A 157 -31.75 -39.92 18.56
CA ALA A 157 -33.05 -39.29 18.39
C ALA A 157 -33.54 -39.43 16.94
N ALA A 158 -34.83 -39.15 16.73
CA ALA A 158 -35.41 -39.07 15.39
C ALA A 158 -34.67 -37.97 14.59
N PRO A 159 -34.14 -38.28 13.39
CA PRO A 159 -33.40 -37.31 12.59
C PRO A 159 -34.26 -36.10 12.24
N THR A 160 -33.75 -34.89 12.44
CA THR A 160 -34.46 -33.65 12.10
C THR A 160 -34.20 -33.22 10.66
N GLU A 161 -33.13 -33.72 10.06
CA GLU A 161 -32.74 -33.43 8.68
C GLU A 161 -32.91 -34.64 7.76
N ARG A 162 -33.05 -34.39 6.45
CA ARG A 162 -33.20 -35.46 5.45
C ARG A 162 -32.10 -36.51 5.51
N LEU A 163 -30.87 -36.07 5.78
CA LEU A 163 -29.75 -36.93 6.12
C LEU A 163 -29.01 -36.30 7.31
N GLU A 164 -29.06 -36.98 8.45
CA GLU A 164 -28.37 -36.58 9.66
C GLU A 164 -27.32 -37.64 10.00
N VAL A 165 -26.06 -37.22 10.12
CA VAL A 165 -24.95 -38.11 10.45
C VAL A 165 -24.28 -37.60 11.72
N ASN A 166 -24.38 -38.38 12.79
CA ASN A 166 -23.63 -38.14 14.01
C ASN A 166 -22.22 -38.75 13.87
N GLY A 167 -21.33 -38.06 13.16
CA GLY A 167 -19.97 -38.52 12.88
C GLY A 167 -19.40 -37.96 11.58
N ASN A 168 -18.38 -38.64 11.04
CA ASN A 168 -17.69 -38.21 9.82
C ASN A 168 -18.41 -38.70 8.56
N VAL A 169 -18.52 -37.84 7.55
CA VAL A 169 -19.00 -38.19 6.21
C VAL A 169 -17.81 -38.26 5.25
N LYS A 170 -17.54 -39.45 4.68
CA LYS A 170 -16.55 -39.63 3.60
C LYS A 170 -17.29 -39.79 2.27
N ALA A 171 -17.16 -38.80 1.38
CA ALA A 171 -17.76 -38.80 0.04
C ALA A 171 -16.68 -38.53 -1.02
N THR A 172 -16.84 -39.08 -2.23
CA THR A 172 -15.97 -38.79 -3.38
C THR A 172 -16.24 -37.40 -3.96
N SER A 173 -17.49 -36.94 -3.90
CA SER A 173 -17.93 -35.64 -4.40
C SER A 173 -19.25 -35.23 -3.75
N PHE A 174 -19.42 -33.93 -3.47
CA PHE A 174 -20.73 -33.33 -3.20
C PHE A 174 -21.15 -32.60 -4.48
N LEU A 175 -22.30 -32.96 -5.06
CA LEU A 175 -22.84 -32.31 -6.25
C LEU A 175 -23.91 -31.29 -5.83
N GLY A 176 -23.73 -30.01 -6.19
CA GLY A 176 -24.62 -28.90 -5.81
C GLY A 176 -23.84 -27.58 -5.71
N ASP A 177 -24.52 -26.49 -5.33
CA ASP A 177 -23.90 -25.17 -5.11
C ASP A 177 -23.08 -25.08 -3.80
N GLY A 178 -23.24 -26.08 -2.93
CA GLY A 178 -22.54 -26.17 -1.65
C GLY A 178 -22.85 -25.04 -0.68
N SER A 179 -23.84 -24.17 -0.96
CA SER A 179 -24.15 -22.97 -0.17
C SER A 179 -24.55 -23.30 1.26
N ASN A 180 -25.22 -24.44 1.44
CA ASN A 180 -25.70 -24.94 2.72
C ASN A 180 -24.69 -25.84 3.48
N LEU A 181 -23.51 -26.10 2.91
CA LEU A 181 -22.41 -26.77 3.63
C LEU A 181 -21.75 -25.76 4.58
N THR A 182 -22.34 -25.59 5.76
CA THR A 182 -21.82 -24.77 6.86
C THR A 182 -20.93 -25.62 7.78
N GLY A 183 -19.99 -25.00 8.51
CA GLY A 183 -19.10 -25.72 9.43
C GLY A 183 -18.03 -26.62 8.77
N VAL A 184 -18.13 -26.85 7.46
CA VAL A 184 -17.01 -27.35 6.65
C VAL A 184 -15.98 -26.24 6.63
N VAL A 185 -14.79 -26.46 7.20
CA VAL A 185 -13.64 -25.58 7.00
C VAL A 185 -13.28 -25.66 5.51
N LYS A 186 -13.94 -24.82 4.70
CA LYS A 186 -13.67 -24.67 3.28
C LYS A 186 -12.46 -23.75 3.16
N ASN A 187 -11.34 -24.28 2.69
CA ASN A 187 -10.32 -23.47 2.04
C ASN A 187 -10.93 -22.86 0.74
N LEU A 188 -10.70 -21.62 0.28
CA LEU A 188 -10.36 -20.32 0.90
C LEU A 188 -10.17 -19.27 -0.23
N ASP A 189 -11.17 -18.95 -1.07
CA ASP A 189 -10.87 -18.15 -2.28
C ASP A 189 -10.93 -16.62 -2.13
N LEU A 190 -11.36 -16.04 -1.01
CA LEU A 190 -11.49 -14.57 -0.91
C LEU A 190 -11.09 -13.92 0.43
N ALA A 191 -10.36 -14.61 1.30
CA ALA A 191 -9.81 -13.94 2.48
C ALA A 191 -8.53 -14.62 3.00
N VAL A 192 -7.38 -13.97 2.85
CA VAL A 192 -6.16 -14.30 3.61
C VAL A 192 -6.45 -14.00 5.07
N LYS A 193 -6.87 -15.00 5.85
CA LYS A 193 -7.26 -14.81 7.26
C LYS A 193 -6.12 -15.16 8.22
N LYS A 194 -5.05 -15.82 7.76
CA LYS A 194 -3.90 -16.19 8.60
C LYS A 194 -2.55 -15.88 7.91
N ALA A 195 -1.51 -15.70 8.72
CA ALA A 195 -0.14 -15.60 8.22
C ALA A 195 0.22 -16.87 7.42
N GLY A 196 0.58 -16.71 6.15
CA GLY A 196 1.00 -17.80 5.26
C GLY A 196 0.00 -18.18 4.17
N ASP A 197 -1.25 -17.68 4.17
CA ASP A 197 -2.17 -17.93 3.05
C ASP A 197 -1.70 -17.16 1.79
N THR A 198 -1.74 -17.81 0.62
CA THR A 198 -1.41 -17.21 -0.68
C THR A 198 -2.64 -17.13 -1.58
N MET A 199 -2.88 -15.99 -2.23
CA MET A 199 -3.89 -15.88 -3.29
C MET A 199 -3.26 -16.12 -4.66
N SER A 200 -3.87 -16.97 -5.47
CA SER A 200 -3.59 -17.07 -6.91
C SER A 200 -4.56 -16.17 -7.68
N GLY A 201 -4.07 -15.09 -8.27
CA GLY A 201 -4.89 -14.13 -9.04
C GLY A 201 -4.73 -12.68 -8.56
N ALA A 202 -5.45 -11.76 -9.21
CA ALA A 202 -5.46 -10.34 -8.84
C ALA A 202 -6.30 -10.10 -7.58
N LEU A 203 -5.77 -9.34 -6.63
CA LEU A 203 -6.52 -8.79 -5.50
C LEU A 203 -7.16 -7.45 -5.90
N THR A 204 -8.47 -7.40 -6.03
CA THR A 204 -9.22 -6.15 -6.31
C THR A 204 -9.87 -5.65 -5.02
N ILE A 205 -9.54 -4.44 -4.59
CA ILE A 205 -10.11 -3.77 -3.41
C ILE A 205 -10.88 -2.54 -3.88
N GLN A 206 -12.18 -2.47 -3.55
CA GLN A 206 -13.07 -1.41 -4.06
C GLN A 206 -12.90 -0.08 -3.33
N ASP A 207 -12.58 -0.12 -2.03
CA ASP A 207 -12.39 1.06 -1.19
C ASP A 207 -10.94 1.14 -0.69
N ASN A 208 -10.73 0.97 0.62
CA ASN A 208 -9.43 1.12 1.26
C ASN A 208 -8.81 -0.24 1.62
N LEU A 209 -7.52 -0.41 1.34
CA LEU A 209 -6.70 -1.46 1.94
C LEU A 209 -6.11 -0.94 3.26
N THR A 210 -6.60 -1.43 4.39
CA THR A 210 -5.96 -1.17 5.70
C THR A 210 -5.10 -2.36 6.09
N VAL A 211 -3.79 -2.16 6.24
CA VAL A 211 -2.84 -3.20 6.70
C VAL A 211 -2.39 -2.86 8.12
N ASN A 212 -2.74 -3.70 9.09
CA ASN A 212 -2.26 -3.56 10.47
C ASN A 212 -0.89 -4.23 10.62
N GLY A 213 0.15 -3.57 10.11
CA GLY A 213 1.52 -4.08 10.00
C GLY A 213 2.21 -3.57 8.73
N ASN A 214 3.18 -4.34 8.23
CA ASN A 214 3.90 -3.99 7.00
C ASN A 214 3.19 -4.53 5.76
N PHE A 215 3.09 -3.70 4.72
CA PHE A 215 2.73 -4.14 3.38
C PHE A 215 4.00 -4.50 2.60
N HIS A 216 4.26 -5.79 2.38
CA HIS A 216 5.41 -6.28 1.60
C HIS A 216 5.00 -6.52 0.14
N ILE A 217 5.64 -5.83 -0.80
CA ILE A 217 5.47 -6.07 -2.25
C ILE A 217 6.71 -6.80 -2.77
N ASN A 218 6.67 -8.13 -2.86
CA ASN A 218 7.78 -8.97 -3.31
C ASN A 218 7.70 -9.26 -4.81
N GLN A 219 8.85 -9.35 -5.49
CA GLN A 219 8.93 -9.56 -6.95
C GLN A 219 8.71 -11.04 -7.31
N GLY A 220 7.88 -11.31 -8.32
CA GLY A 220 7.93 -12.54 -9.12
C GLY A 220 8.91 -12.39 -10.29
N THR A 221 9.62 -13.45 -10.64
CA THR A 221 10.83 -13.56 -11.51
C THR A 221 10.81 -12.90 -12.93
N GLN A 222 10.55 -11.60 -13.09
CA GLN A 222 10.72 -10.88 -14.38
C GLN A 222 11.27 -9.43 -14.25
N SER A 223 12.26 -9.17 -15.12
CA SER A 223 12.89 -7.96 -15.69
C SER A 223 13.10 -6.66 -14.90
N SER A 224 14.38 -6.34 -14.74
CA SER A 224 15.06 -5.02 -14.65
C SER A 224 14.67 -4.01 -13.56
N PHE A 225 13.43 -3.93 -13.06
CA PHE A 225 13.04 -2.87 -12.10
C PHE A 225 12.18 -3.33 -10.90
N GLY A 226 12.00 -4.64 -10.69
CA GLY A 226 11.47 -5.18 -9.43
C GLY A 226 9.96 -5.12 -9.26
N SER A 227 9.51 -5.10 -8.01
CA SER A 227 8.12 -4.83 -7.59
C SER A 227 7.87 -3.34 -7.40
N HIS A 228 6.73 -2.87 -7.88
CA HIS A 228 6.37 -1.45 -7.93
C HIS A 228 5.11 -1.20 -7.10
N LEU A 229 5.05 -0.06 -6.40
CA LEU A 229 3.80 0.54 -5.93
C LEU A 229 3.37 1.60 -6.96
N TYR A 230 2.38 1.29 -7.77
CA TYR A 230 1.83 2.21 -8.77
C TYR A 230 0.83 3.18 -8.14
N LEU A 231 0.93 4.44 -8.53
CA LEU A 231 -0.04 5.50 -8.31
C LEU A 231 -0.52 5.96 -9.69
N SER A 232 -1.68 5.50 -10.14
CA SER A 232 -2.23 5.78 -11.47
C SER A 232 -3.67 6.23 -11.41
N LYS A 233 -4.08 7.12 -12.32
CA LYS A 233 -5.51 7.29 -12.64
C LYS A 233 -6.03 6.02 -13.35
N ILE A 234 -7.33 5.78 -13.23
CA ILE A 234 -8.02 4.54 -13.66
C ILE A 234 -7.88 4.30 -15.18
N ASP A 235 -7.53 5.31 -15.97
CA ASP A 235 -7.53 5.28 -17.44
C ASP A 235 -6.29 4.61 -18.08
N GLY A 236 -5.33 4.12 -17.28
CA GLY A 236 -4.27 3.20 -17.73
C GLY A 236 -3.31 3.76 -18.80
N SER A 237 -3.40 5.04 -19.16
CA SER A 237 -2.64 5.63 -20.26
C SER A 237 -1.20 5.93 -19.84
N PRO A 238 -0.18 5.38 -20.54
CA PRO A 238 1.22 5.70 -20.27
C PRO A 238 1.49 7.20 -20.44
N GLY A 239 2.26 7.80 -19.53
CA GLY A 239 2.95 9.07 -19.81
C GLY A 239 2.26 10.39 -19.47
N ARG A 240 1.08 10.41 -18.82
CA ARG A 240 0.61 11.62 -18.09
C ARG A 240 -0.22 11.23 -16.87
N GLY A 241 0.43 11.09 -15.71
CA GLY A 241 -0.23 10.85 -14.42
C GLY A 241 -0.09 9.45 -13.84
N GLN A 242 0.79 8.61 -14.40
CA GLN A 242 1.20 7.35 -13.79
C GLN A 242 2.57 7.51 -13.15
N TRP A 243 2.61 7.31 -11.83
CA TRP A 243 3.84 7.29 -11.05
C TRP A 243 4.01 5.92 -10.42
N HIS A 244 5.25 5.54 -10.14
CA HIS A 244 5.49 4.39 -9.28
C HIS A 244 6.70 4.60 -8.38
N ILE A 245 6.69 3.87 -7.28
CA ILE A 245 7.81 3.74 -6.36
C ILE A 245 8.36 2.33 -6.50
N ASN A 246 9.66 2.21 -6.74
CA ASN A 246 10.33 0.93 -6.83
C ASN A 246 11.71 0.97 -6.14
N ILE A 247 12.35 -0.21 -6.12
CA ILE A 247 13.76 -0.34 -5.81
C ILE A 247 14.50 -0.45 -7.15
N ALA A 248 15.30 0.56 -7.47
CA ALA A 248 16.06 0.61 -8.72
C ALA A 248 17.21 -0.42 -8.74
N PRO A 249 17.83 -0.72 -9.90
CA PRO A 249 18.91 -1.71 -10.03
C PRO A 249 20.13 -1.47 -9.13
N ASN A 250 20.34 -0.24 -8.68
CA ASN A 250 21.38 0.15 -7.74
C ASN A 250 20.94 0.03 -6.26
N ASN A 251 19.83 -0.67 -5.99
CA ASN A 251 19.18 -0.81 -4.68
C ASN A 251 18.68 0.50 -4.06
N ALA A 252 18.53 1.56 -4.85
CA ALA A 252 17.99 2.83 -4.36
C ALA A 252 16.45 2.81 -4.33
N LEU A 253 15.86 3.46 -3.32
CA LEU A 253 14.46 3.83 -3.35
C LEU A 253 14.28 4.90 -4.43
N ASN A 254 13.39 4.65 -5.39
CA ASN A 254 13.28 5.46 -6.59
C ASN A 254 11.82 5.85 -6.88
N PHE A 255 11.61 7.11 -7.22
CA PHE A 255 10.34 7.67 -7.63
C PHE A 255 10.39 7.95 -9.14
N VAL A 256 9.42 7.38 -9.86
CA VAL A 256 9.44 7.31 -11.32
C VAL A 256 8.15 7.85 -11.90
N GLU A 257 8.27 8.60 -12.99
CA GLU A 257 7.15 8.83 -13.91
C GLU A 257 7.15 7.72 -14.95
N THR A 258 6.16 6.83 -14.88
CA THR A 258 6.11 5.62 -15.71
C THR A 258 6.17 5.99 -17.20
N GLY A 259 7.19 5.49 -17.89
CA GLY A 259 7.39 5.72 -19.33
C GLY A 259 7.93 7.11 -19.70
N ILE A 260 8.28 7.95 -18.73
CA ILE A 260 8.81 9.31 -18.97
C ILE A 260 10.26 9.41 -18.50
N ALA A 261 10.50 9.26 -17.19
CA ALA A 261 11.83 9.41 -16.63
C ALA A 261 11.93 8.71 -15.27
N ASP A 262 13.07 8.05 -15.06
CA ASP A 262 13.48 7.51 -13.76
C ASP A 262 14.18 8.58 -12.91
N TYR A 263 14.36 8.27 -11.63
CA TYR A 263 15.20 9.04 -10.69
C TYR A 263 14.73 10.49 -10.49
N ARG A 264 13.40 10.73 -10.55
CA ARG A 264 12.83 12.04 -10.17
C ARG A 264 13.20 12.39 -8.74
N LEU A 265 13.13 11.39 -7.86
CA LEU A 265 13.74 11.40 -6.53
C LEU A 265 14.34 10.00 -6.29
N THR A 266 15.56 9.97 -5.78
CA THR A 266 16.31 8.74 -5.50
C THR A 266 16.89 8.81 -4.10
N ILE A 267 16.83 7.72 -3.34
CA ILE A 267 17.54 7.58 -2.07
C ILE A 267 18.39 6.31 -2.15
N THR A 268 19.70 6.48 -2.26
CA THR A 268 20.66 5.37 -2.38
C THR A 268 20.89 4.67 -1.03
N PRO A 269 21.34 3.40 -1.03
CA PRO A 269 21.86 2.76 0.17
C PRO A 269 22.94 3.65 0.83
N GLY A 270 22.80 3.95 2.12
CA GLY A 270 23.64 4.94 2.83
C GLY A 270 23.04 6.36 2.91
N GLY A 271 21.88 6.59 2.30
CA GLY A 271 21.01 7.73 2.55
C GLY A 271 21.32 9.01 1.76
N ASN A 272 22.08 8.93 0.67
CA ASN A 272 22.24 10.09 -0.22
C ASN A 272 20.99 10.24 -1.09
N ILE A 273 20.46 11.47 -1.14
CA ILE A 273 19.26 11.84 -1.90
C ILE A 273 19.69 12.46 -3.24
N GLY A 274 19.23 11.88 -4.35
CA GLY A 274 19.38 12.41 -5.70
C GLY A 274 18.05 12.94 -6.24
N ILE A 275 18.04 14.12 -6.86
CA ILE A 275 16.90 14.62 -7.65
C ILE A 275 17.39 14.71 -9.10
N GLY A 276 16.76 13.96 -10.01
CA GLY A 276 17.19 13.88 -11.41
C GLY A 276 18.52 13.12 -11.62
N THR A 277 18.99 12.36 -10.63
CA THR A 277 20.20 11.53 -10.75
C THR A 277 20.09 10.23 -9.95
N SER A 278 20.61 9.15 -10.54
CA SER A 278 20.73 7.84 -9.90
C SER A 278 22.00 7.66 -9.05
N SER A 279 22.94 8.61 -9.15
CA SER A 279 24.27 8.53 -8.51
C SER A 279 24.62 9.83 -7.79
N PRO A 280 23.88 10.15 -6.70
CA PRO A 280 24.15 11.33 -5.91
C PRO A 280 25.55 11.27 -5.27
N LYS A 281 26.39 12.27 -5.56
CA LYS A 281 27.76 12.36 -5.01
C LYS A 281 27.81 12.93 -3.59
N TYR A 282 26.75 13.62 -3.17
CA TYR A 282 26.62 14.26 -1.88
C TYR A 282 25.34 13.82 -1.19
N LYS A 283 25.13 14.24 0.07
CA LYS A 283 23.91 13.92 0.83
C LYS A 283 22.64 14.38 0.12
N LEU A 284 22.71 15.49 -0.62
CA LEU A 284 21.72 15.96 -1.57
C LEU A 284 22.43 16.35 -2.87
N ASP A 285 22.11 15.68 -3.99
CA ASP A 285 22.64 15.98 -5.33
C ASP A 285 21.45 16.20 -6.28
N VAL A 286 21.25 17.45 -6.69
CA VAL A 286 20.16 17.85 -7.59
C VAL A 286 20.74 18.08 -8.97
N ARG A 287 20.30 17.31 -9.96
CA ARG A 287 20.73 17.42 -11.36
C ARG A 287 19.53 17.67 -12.27
N GLY A 288 19.67 18.67 -13.13
CA GLY A 288 18.70 19.07 -14.13
C GLY A 288 19.19 20.33 -14.84
N ASN A 289 18.63 20.64 -16.02
CA ASN A 289 19.01 21.84 -16.77
C ASN A 289 18.69 23.14 -16.01
N ASP A 290 17.75 23.10 -15.07
CA ASP A 290 17.28 24.25 -14.29
C ASP A 290 17.42 24.00 -12.78
N GLY A 291 18.64 23.63 -12.32
CA GLY A 291 18.97 23.32 -10.92
C GLY A 291 18.64 24.42 -9.91
N TRP A 292 17.35 24.59 -9.62
CA TRP A 292 16.82 25.49 -8.62
C TRP A 292 16.77 24.77 -7.27
N ILE A 293 17.48 25.31 -6.28
CA ILE A 293 17.28 25.00 -4.87
C ILE A 293 16.63 26.24 -4.25
N GLY A 294 15.32 26.43 -4.50
CA GLY A 294 14.55 27.58 -4.01
C GLY A 294 13.27 27.86 -4.80
N SER A 295 12.26 28.44 -4.13
CA SER A 295 10.97 28.83 -4.73
C SER A 295 11.14 29.98 -5.72
N GLY A 296 10.81 29.73 -6.99
CA GLY A 296 10.62 30.75 -8.02
C GLY A 296 9.29 30.50 -8.71
N ASP A 297 8.47 31.54 -8.86
CA ASP A 297 7.24 31.47 -9.63
C ASP A 297 7.55 31.08 -11.09
N SER A 298 6.78 30.13 -11.60
CA SER A 298 6.93 29.41 -12.87
C SER A 298 6.79 30.27 -14.14
N SER A 299 6.93 31.58 -14.03
CA SER A 299 6.46 32.52 -15.05
C SER A 299 7.50 33.49 -15.59
N GLN A 300 8.82 33.32 -15.37
CA GLN A 300 9.91 33.60 -16.33
C GLN A 300 11.28 33.10 -15.81
N SER A 301 12.04 32.53 -16.74
CA SER A 301 13.39 32.01 -16.64
C SER A 301 14.34 32.95 -15.89
N GLN A 302 15.23 32.38 -15.06
CA GLN A 302 16.48 32.98 -14.53
C GLN A 302 16.48 33.65 -13.13
N GLY A 303 15.42 33.61 -12.33
CA GLY A 303 15.47 34.05 -10.93
C GLY A 303 15.64 32.88 -9.94
N GLY A 304 16.72 32.84 -9.15
CA GLY A 304 16.88 31.85 -8.07
C GLY A 304 18.26 31.85 -7.41
N TRP A 305 18.35 31.30 -6.19
CA TRP A 305 19.63 31.06 -5.50
C TRP A 305 20.43 30.00 -6.26
N ARG A 306 21.47 30.43 -6.98
CA ARG A 306 22.39 29.51 -7.66
C ARG A 306 23.64 29.31 -6.81
N LEU A 307 23.83 28.09 -6.32
CA LEU A 307 25.08 27.59 -5.74
C LEU A 307 25.68 26.61 -6.74
N GLY A 308 26.67 27.02 -7.53
CA GLY A 308 27.16 26.18 -8.62
C GLY A 308 28.56 26.53 -9.12
N ARG A 309 29.11 25.62 -9.94
CA ARG A 309 30.38 25.74 -10.66
C ARG A 309 30.05 26.14 -12.11
N TRP A 310 30.66 27.20 -12.63
CA TRP A 310 30.59 27.48 -14.08
C TRP A 310 31.58 26.57 -14.83
N PRO A 311 31.28 26.11 -16.06
CA PRO A 311 32.11 25.11 -16.73
C PRO A 311 33.54 25.58 -17.06
N ASP A 312 33.79 26.90 -17.10
CA ASP A 312 34.98 27.47 -17.74
C ASP A 312 36.05 27.98 -16.76
N TYR A 313 35.76 28.00 -15.45
CA TYR A 313 36.70 28.43 -14.42
C TYR A 313 36.79 27.36 -13.33
N GLU A 314 37.94 26.71 -13.22
CA GLU A 314 38.09 25.46 -12.47
C GLU A 314 38.07 25.58 -10.93
N SER A 315 37.91 26.77 -10.34
CA SER A 315 38.18 26.94 -8.91
C SER A 315 37.25 27.84 -8.09
N ASN A 316 36.21 28.46 -8.66
CA ASN A 316 35.40 29.43 -7.90
C ASN A 316 33.94 28.97 -7.71
N THR A 317 33.51 28.83 -6.45
CA THR A 317 32.10 28.79 -6.06
C THR A 317 31.55 30.21 -5.96
N TRP A 318 30.44 30.48 -6.63
CA TRP A 318 29.79 31.78 -6.68
C TRP A 318 28.37 31.70 -6.10
N VAL A 319 27.95 32.78 -5.41
CA VAL A 319 26.54 33.05 -5.09
C VAL A 319 26.11 34.14 -6.07
N TYR A 320 25.20 33.82 -6.99
CA TYR A 320 24.61 34.80 -7.90
C TYR A 320 23.22 35.17 -7.46
N LEU A 321 23.00 36.46 -7.21
CA LEU A 321 21.71 37.01 -6.88
C LEU A 321 21.29 37.92 -8.06
N SER A 322 20.32 37.48 -8.85
CA SER A 322 19.65 38.32 -9.87
C SER A 322 18.13 38.25 -9.73
N ARG A 323 17.47 39.39 -9.97
CA ARG A 323 16.02 39.43 -10.15
C ARG A 323 15.65 38.75 -11.46
N ALA A 324 14.38 38.33 -11.57
CA ALA A 324 13.84 37.69 -12.77
C ALA A 324 13.88 38.58 -14.02
N ASP A 325 14.02 39.90 -13.85
CA ASP A 325 14.17 40.89 -14.93
C ASP A 325 15.63 41.07 -15.41
N GLY A 326 16.59 40.29 -14.89
CA GLY A 326 18.02 40.39 -15.21
C GLY A 326 18.76 41.50 -14.46
N THR A 327 18.07 42.29 -13.63
CA THR A 327 18.73 43.29 -12.77
C THR A 327 19.42 42.58 -11.60
N LYS A 328 20.66 42.99 -11.28
CA LYS A 328 21.44 42.41 -10.18
C LYS A 328 20.84 42.84 -8.83
N TYR A 329 20.70 41.92 -7.87
CA TYR A 329 20.44 42.35 -6.50
C TYR A 329 21.68 43.09 -5.99
N GLN A 330 21.49 44.33 -5.52
CA GLN A 330 22.56 45.14 -4.95
C GLN A 330 22.80 44.82 -3.46
N ASP A 331 21.88 44.09 -2.81
CA ASP A 331 21.88 43.89 -1.36
C ASP A 331 22.04 42.40 -1.00
N LEU A 332 23.17 42.04 -0.37
CA LEU A 332 23.36 40.79 0.34
C LEU A 332 23.31 41.08 1.84
N ALA A 333 22.17 40.82 2.49
CA ALA A 333 22.02 40.96 3.93
C ALA A 333 22.64 39.74 4.65
N VAL A 334 23.87 39.87 5.15
CA VAL A 334 24.55 38.87 5.96
C VAL A 334 24.90 39.46 7.32
N GLY A 335 24.64 38.72 8.41
CA GLY A 335 24.96 39.20 9.76
C GLY A 335 26.47 39.38 10.00
N ALA A 336 27.29 38.59 9.32
CA ALA A 336 28.74 38.76 9.27
C ALA A 336 29.27 38.20 7.95
N LEU A 337 30.28 38.85 7.36
CA LEU A 337 31.02 38.36 6.22
C LEU A 337 32.39 37.85 6.69
N TRP A 338 32.62 36.54 6.60
CA TRP A 338 33.90 35.92 6.92
C TRP A 338 34.53 35.31 5.66
N ALA A 339 35.75 35.75 5.33
CA ALA A 339 36.54 35.18 4.26
C ALA A 339 37.74 34.43 4.86
N GLY A 340 37.91 33.15 4.51
CA GLY A 340 39.09 32.35 4.89
C GLY A 340 40.38 32.76 4.20
N GLY A 341 40.31 33.73 3.28
CA GLY A 341 41.42 34.37 2.57
C GLY A 341 41.12 35.85 2.37
N ASN A 342 41.55 36.44 1.25
CA ASN A 342 41.35 37.87 1.00
C ASN A 342 39.93 38.18 0.55
N LEU A 343 39.30 39.20 1.15
CA LEU A 343 38.12 39.83 0.62
C LEU A 343 38.55 40.87 -0.42
N ARG A 344 38.23 40.64 -1.70
CA ARG A 344 38.50 41.57 -2.81
C ARG A 344 37.22 42.32 -3.15
N PHE A 345 37.30 43.64 -3.18
CA PHE A 345 36.21 44.51 -3.60
C PHE A 345 36.64 45.25 -4.89
N GLY A 346 35.81 45.23 -5.93
CA GLY A 346 35.94 46.10 -7.10
C GLY A 346 37.28 46.10 -7.86
N SER A 347 37.45 47.11 -8.72
CA SER A 347 38.65 47.32 -9.56
C SER A 347 39.46 48.58 -9.21
N SER A 348 38.99 49.43 -8.28
CA SER A 348 39.85 50.44 -7.63
C SER A 348 40.28 49.97 -6.23
N ASP A 349 41.32 50.61 -5.70
CA ASP A 349 41.98 50.22 -4.44
C ASP A 349 41.74 51.25 -3.32
N ASP A 350 40.68 52.06 -3.38
CA ASP A 350 40.36 53.05 -2.33
C ASP A 350 39.28 52.59 -1.35
N LEU A 351 39.42 53.06 -0.12
CA LEU A 351 38.44 52.99 0.95
C LEU A 351 37.79 54.36 1.07
N ALA A 352 36.49 54.43 0.84
CA ALA A 352 35.72 55.67 0.90
C ALA A 352 34.58 55.59 1.91
N GLU A 353 34.21 56.73 2.48
CA GLU A 353 33.04 56.87 3.35
C GLU A 353 32.01 57.82 2.74
N MET A 354 30.75 57.41 2.73
CA MET A 354 29.64 58.27 2.32
C MET A 354 29.50 59.43 3.31
N THR A 355 29.91 60.62 2.87
CA THR A 355 30.05 61.80 3.71
C THR A 355 29.13 62.92 3.25
N PRO A 356 28.49 63.66 4.17
CA PRO A 356 27.69 64.84 3.83
C PRO A 356 28.50 65.93 3.11
N VAL A 357 27.94 66.48 2.04
CA VAL A 357 28.58 67.53 1.25
C VAL A 357 27.70 68.76 1.08
N LYS A 358 28.31 69.89 0.73
CA LYS A 358 27.59 71.11 0.33
C LYS A 358 27.05 70.94 -1.09
N THR A 359 25.74 70.75 -1.21
CA THR A 359 25.06 70.45 -2.49
C THR A 359 25.29 71.51 -3.58
N GLU A 360 25.48 72.77 -3.18
CA GLU A 360 25.70 73.89 -4.11
C GLU A 360 27.03 73.81 -4.87
N ASP A 361 28.00 73.03 -4.37
CA ASP A 361 29.34 72.95 -4.96
C ASP A 361 29.42 72.00 -6.16
N ASP A 362 28.39 71.18 -6.41
CA ASP A 362 28.33 70.18 -7.50
C ASP A 362 29.61 69.34 -7.59
N LEU A 363 29.85 68.56 -6.54
CA LEU A 363 31.07 67.76 -6.40
C LEU A 363 31.06 66.54 -7.33
N GLU A 364 32.14 66.39 -8.07
CA GLU A 364 32.36 65.30 -9.02
C GLU A 364 33.55 64.42 -8.58
N PRO A 365 33.62 63.16 -9.08
CA PRO A 365 34.78 62.31 -8.85
C PRO A 365 36.11 62.98 -9.21
N GLY A 366 37.01 62.99 -8.24
CA GLY A 366 38.33 63.59 -8.28
C GLY A 366 38.43 65.01 -7.74
N ASP A 367 37.32 65.63 -7.34
CA ASP A 367 37.36 66.92 -6.65
C ASP A 367 38.06 66.81 -5.30
N VAL A 368 38.99 67.73 -5.04
CA VAL A 368 39.60 67.95 -3.73
C VAL A 368 38.65 68.77 -2.87
N VAL A 369 38.45 68.32 -1.64
CA VAL A 369 37.49 68.92 -0.72
C VAL A 369 38.12 69.34 0.60
N VAL A 370 37.48 70.31 1.24
CA VAL A 370 37.85 70.85 2.55
C VAL A 370 36.70 70.68 3.53
N ILE A 371 37.01 70.62 4.81
CA ILE A 371 36.02 70.62 5.90
C ILE A 371 35.44 72.03 6.01
N GLU A 372 34.14 72.17 5.80
CA GLU A 372 33.39 73.38 6.10
C GLU A 372 32.53 73.14 7.34
N ASN A 373 32.48 74.14 8.23
CA ASN A 373 31.57 74.14 9.38
C ASN A 373 30.52 75.24 9.18
N PRO A 374 29.42 74.95 8.44
CA PRO A 374 28.31 75.87 8.28
C PRO A 374 27.67 76.31 9.62
N PRO A 375 26.92 77.44 9.63
CA PRO A 375 26.29 78.00 10.83
C PRO A 375 25.32 77.06 11.56
N ASP A 376 24.84 76.02 10.89
CA ASP A 376 23.95 75.00 11.44
C ASP A 376 24.70 73.87 12.19
N ASN A 377 26.02 74.01 12.36
CA ASN A 377 26.89 73.10 13.10
C ASN A 377 26.91 71.66 12.54
N ARG A 378 26.53 71.49 11.26
CA ARG A 378 26.74 70.25 10.51
C ARG A 378 28.17 70.25 9.98
N VAL A 379 28.85 69.11 10.00
CA VAL A 379 30.14 68.95 9.30
C VAL A 379 29.83 68.58 7.86
N LEU A 380 30.22 69.43 6.91
CA LEU A 380 30.08 69.18 5.48
C LEU A 380 31.44 69.23 4.79
N LEU A 381 31.54 68.59 3.64
CA LEU A 381 32.63 68.78 2.71
C LEU A 381 32.24 69.81 1.65
N ALA A 382 33.13 70.75 1.40
CA ALA A 382 33.00 71.76 0.36
C ALA A 382 34.14 71.65 -0.66
N LYS A 383 33.90 72.07 -1.90
CA LYS A 383 34.90 72.10 -2.97
C LYS A 383 36.03 73.04 -2.57
N SER A 384 37.27 72.54 -2.57
CA SER A 384 38.42 73.35 -2.18
C SER A 384 38.60 74.53 -3.15
N ASN A 385 38.78 75.75 -2.68
CA ASN A 385 38.98 76.93 -3.54
C ASN A 385 40.12 77.86 -3.08
N LYS A 386 40.84 77.44 -2.03
CA LYS A 386 41.91 78.19 -1.40
C LYS A 386 43.21 77.39 -1.51
N PRO A 387 44.30 77.99 -1.99
CA PRO A 387 45.60 77.32 -2.00
C PRO A 387 46.08 77.07 -0.57
N ASP A 388 46.66 75.90 -0.34
CA ASP A 388 47.22 75.48 0.96
C ASP A 388 46.24 75.60 2.14
N ASP A 389 45.03 75.05 1.97
CA ASP A 389 44.04 75.05 3.03
C ASP A 389 44.32 73.95 4.04
N SER A 390 44.56 74.36 5.28
CA SER A 390 44.68 73.46 6.44
C SER A 390 43.47 72.56 6.67
N LYS A 391 42.31 72.90 6.10
CA LYS A 391 41.06 72.14 6.22
C LYS A 391 40.89 71.06 5.15
N VAL A 392 41.90 70.79 4.32
CA VAL A 392 41.82 69.71 3.32
C VAL A 392 41.35 68.40 3.96
N ALA A 393 40.30 67.82 3.40
CA ALA A 393 39.59 66.67 3.93
C ALA A 393 39.81 65.41 3.10
N GLY A 394 40.22 65.55 1.84
CA GLY A 394 40.49 64.43 0.94
C GLY A 394 39.98 64.69 -0.47
N VAL A 395 39.63 63.61 -1.16
CA VAL A 395 39.21 63.62 -2.57
C VAL A 395 37.91 62.84 -2.71
N ILE A 396 36.98 63.35 -3.51
CA ILE A 396 35.75 62.63 -3.85
C ILE A 396 36.09 61.44 -4.75
N SER A 397 35.74 60.23 -4.31
CA SER A 397 35.94 59.00 -5.06
C SER A 397 34.87 58.83 -6.16
N ASP A 398 35.14 57.99 -7.15
CA ASP A 398 34.14 57.60 -8.14
C ASP A 398 33.33 56.41 -7.60
N PRO A 399 32.02 56.56 -7.33
CA PRO A 399 31.20 55.50 -6.76
C PRO A 399 31.12 54.24 -7.64
N ASN A 400 31.42 54.34 -8.94
CA ASN A 400 31.41 53.20 -9.86
C ASN A 400 32.72 52.41 -9.86
N THR A 401 33.81 53.01 -9.35
CA THR A 401 35.11 52.35 -9.35
C THR A 401 35.61 52.02 -7.96
N ALA A 402 35.16 52.76 -6.93
CA ALA A 402 35.58 52.63 -5.53
C ALA A 402 35.68 51.18 -5.05
N GLY A 403 36.75 50.87 -4.31
CA GLY A 403 37.03 49.53 -3.81
C GLY A 403 36.01 49.17 -2.74
N LEU A 404 36.04 49.86 -1.61
CA LEU A 404 35.07 49.71 -0.54
C LEU A 404 34.48 51.06 -0.16
N ILE A 405 33.16 51.19 -0.25
CA ILE A 405 32.41 52.32 0.29
C ILE A 405 31.74 51.88 1.58
N ILE A 406 32.01 52.61 2.66
CA ILE A 406 31.36 52.44 3.97
C ILE A 406 30.45 53.64 4.27
N GLY A 407 29.50 53.44 5.18
CA GLY A 407 28.50 54.46 5.47
C GLY A 407 27.44 54.57 4.36
N GLY A 408 26.29 55.15 4.71
CA GLY A 408 25.07 55.09 3.91
C GLY A 408 24.01 54.18 4.53
N SER A 409 22.77 54.64 4.51
CA SER A 409 21.58 53.96 5.02
C SER A 409 20.77 53.28 3.91
N HIS A 410 21.05 53.64 2.65
CA HIS A 410 20.28 53.16 1.52
C HIS A 410 21.16 52.92 0.27
N PRO A 411 20.86 51.90 -0.55
CA PRO A 411 21.62 51.60 -1.78
C PRO A 411 21.67 52.75 -2.80
N THR A 412 20.72 53.69 -2.72
CA THR A 412 20.67 54.88 -3.58
C THR A 412 21.44 56.06 -3.01
N ASP A 413 22.07 55.95 -1.83
CA ASP A 413 22.80 57.07 -1.23
C ASP A 413 23.97 57.54 -2.11
N VAL A 414 24.52 56.66 -2.97
CA VAL A 414 25.53 57.03 -3.99
C VAL A 414 25.01 57.99 -5.07
N ASN A 415 23.70 58.08 -5.23
CA ASN A 415 23.02 58.96 -6.18
C ASN A 415 22.39 60.17 -5.50
N ARG A 416 22.59 60.36 -4.20
CA ARG A 416 22.11 61.56 -3.52
C ARG A 416 23.05 62.72 -3.78
N ASP A 417 22.48 63.92 -3.89
CA ASP A 417 23.27 65.14 -4.11
C ASP A 417 23.95 65.63 -2.83
N ASP A 418 23.41 65.26 -1.66
CA ASP A 418 23.89 65.66 -0.33
C ASP A 418 24.92 64.70 0.29
N LEU A 419 25.23 63.58 -0.36
CA LEU A 419 26.21 62.57 0.08
C LEU A 419 27.14 62.21 -1.06
N LYS A 420 28.46 62.23 -0.82
CA LYS A 420 29.45 61.77 -1.78
C LYS A 420 30.47 60.85 -1.10
N PRO A 421 31.03 59.86 -1.81
CA PRO A 421 32.07 59.00 -1.25
C PRO A 421 33.37 59.79 -1.10
N LEU A 422 33.78 60.11 0.13
CA LEU A 422 35.07 60.70 0.43
C LEU A 422 36.10 59.58 0.55
N ALA A 423 37.15 59.61 -0.25
CA ALA A 423 38.24 58.67 -0.09
C ALA A 423 39.03 58.94 1.21
N LEU A 424 39.05 57.96 2.09
CA LEU A 424 39.79 57.97 3.35
C LEU A 424 41.24 57.49 3.15
N ALA A 425 41.44 56.51 2.28
CA ALA A 425 42.75 55.95 1.97
C ALA A 425 42.74 55.24 0.60
N GLY A 426 43.93 55.07 0.02
CA GLY A 426 44.12 54.30 -1.21
C GLY A 426 44.30 55.17 -2.44
N ARG A 427 44.09 54.57 -3.61
CA ARG A 427 44.42 55.19 -4.91
C ARG A 427 43.18 55.84 -5.51
N VAL A 428 43.21 57.15 -5.66
CA VAL A 428 42.08 57.93 -6.17
C VAL A 428 42.53 58.75 -7.36
N LEU A 429 41.68 58.86 -8.37
CA LEU A 429 41.92 59.74 -9.50
C LEU A 429 41.56 61.17 -9.09
N THR A 430 42.55 62.04 -8.95
CA THR A 430 42.40 63.39 -8.37
C THR A 430 42.62 64.47 -9.42
N LYS A 431 41.76 65.50 -9.40
CA LYS A 431 41.93 66.70 -10.23
C LYS A 431 43.12 67.52 -9.73
N VAL A 432 44.02 67.90 -10.63
CA VAL A 432 45.26 68.62 -10.30
C VAL A 432 45.52 69.80 -11.23
N THR A 433 46.32 70.75 -10.77
CA THR A 433 46.83 71.88 -11.55
C THR A 433 48.34 72.05 -11.45
N THR A 434 48.90 72.82 -12.38
CA THR A 434 50.32 73.22 -12.38
C THR A 434 50.60 74.54 -11.64
N GLU A 435 49.67 75.01 -10.79
CA GLU A 435 49.75 76.31 -10.08
C GLU A 435 51.00 76.48 -9.19
N ASN A 436 51.64 75.36 -8.78
CA ASN A 436 52.91 75.32 -8.06
C ASN A 436 54.02 74.55 -8.81
N GLY A 437 53.96 74.57 -10.15
CA GLY A 437 54.90 73.90 -11.03
C GLY A 437 54.50 72.47 -11.40
N PHE A 438 55.40 71.77 -12.10
CA PHE A 438 55.16 70.39 -12.53
C PHE A 438 55.05 69.45 -11.33
N ILE A 439 54.03 68.60 -11.37
CA ILE A 439 53.84 67.52 -10.42
C ILE A 439 54.64 66.33 -10.94
N ASN A 440 55.52 65.79 -10.11
CA ASN A 440 56.20 64.52 -10.38
C ASN A 440 55.61 63.43 -9.48
N ALA A 441 55.71 62.18 -9.92
CA ALA A 441 55.38 61.05 -9.06
C ALA A 441 56.21 61.12 -7.76
N GLY A 442 55.54 60.99 -6.63
CA GLY A 442 56.09 61.14 -5.27
C GLY A 442 55.95 62.54 -4.67
N ASP A 443 55.61 63.56 -5.46
CA ASP A 443 55.36 64.91 -4.94
C ASP A 443 54.11 64.90 -4.04
N PHE A 444 54.21 65.62 -2.91
CA PHE A 444 53.05 65.87 -2.08
C PHE A 444 52.15 66.92 -2.69
N LEU A 445 50.84 66.73 -2.53
CA LEU A 445 49.83 67.61 -3.09
C LEU A 445 49.01 68.30 -1.99
N THR A 446 48.73 69.58 -2.17
CA THR A 446 47.85 70.40 -1.32
C THR A 446 46.72 71.01 -2.17
N THR A 447 45.72 71.65 -1.57
CA THR A 447 44.67 72.37 -2.32
C THR A 447 45.26 73.52 -3.13
N SER A 448 44.66 73.83 -4.29
CA SER A 448 45.04 74.94 -5.17
C SER A 448 44.03 76.08 -5.10
N SER A 449 44.32 77.24 -5.73
CA SER A 449 43.30 78.28 -5.91
C SER A 449 42.25 77.89 -6.96
N THR A 450 42.57 76.91 -7.81
CA THR A 450 41.60 76.35 -8.76
C THR A 450 40.59 75.44 -8.04
N PRO A 451 39.28 75.73 -8.13
CA PRO A 451 38.27 74.96 -7.42
C PRO A 451 38.35 73.45 -7.66
N GLY A 452 38.29 72.67 -6.59
CA GLY A 452 38.32 71.20 -6.60
C GLY A 452 39.65 70.58 -7.04
N CYS A 453 40.71 71.37 -7.22
CA CYS A 453 41.98 70.83 -7.71
C CYS A 453 43.10 70.90 -6.67
N ALA A 454 43.96 69.90 -6.73
CA ALA A 454 45.22 69.85 -6.00
C ALA A 454 46.37 70.48 -6.80
N MET A 455 47.38 70.99 -6.12
CA MET A 455 48.65 71.41 -6.72
C MET A 455 49.82 70.88 -5.90
N LYS A 456 51.03 70.96 -6.46
CA LYS A 456 52.25 70.59 -5.73
C LYS A 456 52.40 71.40 -4.44
N ALA A 457 52.66 70.73 -3.31
CA ALA A 457 53.06 71.36 -2.07
C ALA A 457 54.55 71.75 -2.15
N ASN A 458 54.84 73.05 -2.20
CA ASN A 458 56.19 73.60 -2.29
C ASN A 458 56.66 74.29 -1.01
N ILE A 459 55.78 74.40 -0.02
CA ILE A 459 56.03 74.89 1.33
C ILE A 459 55.57 73.83 2.35
N PRO A 460 55.88 73.99 3.64
CA PRO A 460 55.24 73.18 4.67
C PRO A 460 53.72 73.34 4.62
N SER A 461 53.00 72.25 4.37
CA SER A 461 51.58 72.26 3.97
C SER A 461 50.82 71.08 4.56
N TYR A 462 49.51 71.24 4.76
CA TYR A 462 48.60 70.12 4.89
C TYR A 462 48.35 69.53 3.51
N THR A 463 48.47 68.22 3.38
CA THR A 463 48.49 67.53 2.09
C THR A 463 47.42 66.46 2.04
N LEU A 464 46.83 66.27 0.85
CA LEU A 464 45.86 65.20 0.60
C LEU A 464 46.52 63.85 0.29
N GLY A 465 47.82 63.86 -0.03
CA GLY A 465 48.57 62.66 -0.34
C GLY A 465 49.74 62.90 -1.29
N LYS A 466 50.19 61.82 -1.93
CA LYS A 466 51.29 61.84 -2.91
C LYS A 466 50.81 61.51 -4.31
N ALA A 467 51.30 62.26 -5.29
CA ALA A 467 51.11 61.95 -6.69
C ALA A 467 51.72 60.58 -7.03
N LEU A 468 50.97 59.73 -7.73
CA LEU A 468 51.47 58.46 -8.28
C LEU A 468 51.89 58.60 -9.74
N GLN A 469 51.59 59.74 -10.36
CA GLN A 469 51.90 60.04 -11.75
C GLN A 469 52.41 61.48 -11.86
N CYS A 470 53.16 61.75 -12.92
CA CYS A 470 53.55 63.11 -13.26
C CYS A 470 52.40 63.86 -13.95
N PHE A 471 52.34 65.18 -13.77
CA PHE A 471 51.46 66.07 -14.50
C PHE A 471 52.17 67.39 -14.83
N ASN A 472 52.23 67.72 -16.12
CA ASN A 472 52.89 68.91 -16.66
C ASN A 472 51.93 69.80 -17.47
N GLY A 473 50.61 69.65 -17.28
CA GLY A 473 49.56 70.29 -18.08
C GLY A 473 49.01 69.36 -19.16
N ASN A 474 47.76 69.57 -19.57
CA ASN A 474 47.23 68.88 -20.75
C ASN A 474 47.79 69.61 -21.97
N GLY A 475 48.37 68.88 -22.93
CA GLY A 475 49.06 69.42 -24.13
C GLY A 475 48.26 70.38 -25.04
N ASN A 476 47.05 70.78 -24.62
CA ASN A 476 46.13 71.74 -25.22
C ASN A 476 46.19 73.14 -24.57
N GLY A 477 47.08 73.39 -23.60
CA GLY A 477 47.21 74.68 -22.91
C GLY A 477 46.32 74.83 -21.67
N GLU A 478 45.61 73.77 -21.26
CA GLU A 478 44.86 73.74 -20.01
C GLU A 478 45.77 73.32 -18.85
N SER A 479 45.80 74.14 -17.79
CA SER A 479 46.59 73.92 -16.58
C SER A 479 46.00 72.87 -15.64
N MET A 480 44.94 72.15 -16.04
CA MET A 480 44.18 71.20 -15.22
C MET A 480 44.16 69.79 -15.83
N GLY A 481 44.15 68.75 -14.99
CA GLY A 481 44.06 67.35 -15.42
C GLY A 481 43.69 66.42 -14.28
N LYS A 482 43.71 65.11 -14.52
CA LYS A 482 43.48 64.08 -13.50
C LYS A 482 44.66 63.11 -13.43
N ILE A 483 45.15 62.85 -12.22
CA ILE A 483 46.21 61.86 -11.98
C ILE A 483 45.86 60.97 -10.80
N TRP A 484 46.43 59.77 -10.77
CA TRP A 484 46.35 58.91 -9.60
C TRP A 484 47.13 59.51 -8.43
N VAL A 485 46.49 59.60 -7.27
CA VAL A 485 47.06 60.06 -6.01
C VAL A 485 46.85 58.97 -4.97
N LEU A 486 47.90 58.69 -4.21
CA LEU A 486 47.77 57.90 -2.98
C LEU A 486 47.30 58.84 -1.88
N VAL A 487 46.02 58.76 -1.54
CA VAL A 487 45.41 59.58 -0.49
C VAL A 487 45.96 59.14 0.86
N ASN A 488 46.55 60.10 1.56
CA ASN A 488 47.07 59.96 2.93
C ASN A 488 47.20 61.37 3.52
N LEU A 489 46.18 61.81 4.24
CA LEU A 489 46.11 63.15 4.79
C LEU A 489 47.20 63.36 5.84
N GLY A 490 47.92 64.47 5.75
CA GLY A 490 48.94 64.78 6.73
C GLY A 490 49.66 66.09 6.50
N TRP A 491 50.42 66.50 7.51
CA TRP A 491 51.32 67.63 7.42
C TRP A 491 52.68 67.20 6.88
N VAL A 492 53.22 67.96 5.94
CA VAL A 492 54.58 67.74 5.42
C VAL A 492 55.41 68.96 5.76
N GLY A 493 56.49 68.78 6.54
CA GLY A 493 57.33 69.85 7.08
C GLY A 493 58.24 70.59 6.09
N GLY A 494 57.99 70.47 4.77
CA GLY A 494 58.90 70.91 3.72
C GLY A 494 60.12 69.98 3.60
N VAL A 495 60.44 69.56 2.38
CA VAL A 495 61.68 68.82 2.12
C VAL A 495 62.76 69.86 1.87
N THR A 496 63.55 70.23 2.87
CA THR A 496 64.90 70.74 2.57
C THR A 496 65.70 69.56 2.06
N LYS A 497 65.71 69.34 0.75
CA LYS A 497 66.74 68.51 0.12
C LYS A 497 68.06 69.23 0.36
N GLU A 498 68.94 68.65 1.17
CA GLU A 498 70.38 68.93 1.07
C GLU A 498 70.92 68.48 -0.29
#